data_AF-A0A2W4IWP2-F1
#
_entry.id   AF-A0A2W4IWP2-F1
#
_cell.length_a   1.000
_cell.length_b   1.000
_cell.length_c   1.000
_cell.angle_alpha   90.00
_cell.angle_beta   90.00
_cell.angle_gamma   90.00
#
_symmetry.space_group_name_H-M   'P 1'
#
loop_
_entity.id
_entity.type
_entity.pdbx_description
1 polymer ?
#
loop_
_entity_poly.entity_id
_entity_poly.type
_entity_poly.pdbx_seq_one_letter_code
_entity_poly.pdbx_strand_id
1 'polypeptide(L)'
;MKARHLLLRGFFFAVAFVFFVSSRAEAQTHTPYEISIRQQTYQPIPIAHPQAQPPVDHTPSLVSEGQRVRIDFPIRFFDADEPTIWLTQQGYITFDGANDWRFSNHTLPNGDNPEGMIAAWWDDLDVLGPGGHLKTQILGTAPNRILVVEWRAGIWLRGTQFANFQIWLFEGSSTIEFHYGELAHSLSATVGIENKAETIGYQVPLGGAVCNPSCNASHWPENSVVTFAQGPDLRTTRVSGPMEAFAGLPIPISAEVANVGGKPAMDFTVRFYVSPTRELGPQSIELVTLDGDLRSLQPRESEVWEASPRLPI
;
A
#
# COMPACT_ATOMS: atom_id res chain seq x y z
N MET A 1 36.34 -55.03 -4.19
CA MET A 1 35.38 -53.92 -4.37
C MET A 1 35.46 -53.02 -3.16
N LYS A 2 36.12 -51.84 -3.28
CA LYS A 2 36.25 -50.86 -2.20
C LYS A 2 35.27 -49.73 -2.49
N ALA A 3 34.25 -49.58 -1.64
CA ALA A 3 33.39 -48.41 -1.62
C ALA A 3 34.24 -47.19 -1.26
N ARG A 4 34.25 -46.18 -2.13
CA ARG A 4 34.85 -44.88 -1.83
C ARG A 4 33.82 -44.05 -1.06
N HIS A 5 34.05 -43.85 0.23
CA HIS A 5 33.42 -42.78 0.99
C HIS A 5 33.97 -41.45 0.52
N LEU A 6 33.11 -40.63 -0.09
CA LEU A 6 33.38 -39.22 -0.34
C LEU A 6 32.93 -38.46 0.92
N LEU A 7 33.90 -38.18 1.80
CA LEU A 7 33.71 -37.24 2.91
C LEU A 7 33.76 -35.81 2.35
N LEU A 8 32.60 -35.22 2.01
CA LEU A 8 32.50 -33.77 1.95
C LEU A 8 32.29 -33.22 3.36
N ARG A 9 33.40 -32.88 4.02
CA ARG A 9 33.40 -31.97 5.16
C ARG A 9 33.25 -30.55 4.62
N GLY A 10 32.06 -29.99 4.75
CA GLY A 10 31.79 -28.58 4.54
C GLY A 10 30.40 -28.28 5.10
N PHE A 11 30.36 -27.57 6.23
CA PHE A 11 29.13 -27.03 6.80
C PHE A 11 28.43 -26.16 5.74
N PHE A 12 27.41 -26.70 5.08
CA PHE A 12 26.47 -25.91 4.30
C PHE A 12 25.24 -25.70 5.16
N PHE A 13 25.10 -24.49 5.69
CA PHE A 13 23.80 -23.98 6.12
C PHE A 13 22.95 -23.83 4.85
N ALA A 14 22.13 -24.84 4.54
CA ALA A 14 21.15 -24.75 3.46
C ALA A 14 19.95 -23.96 4.01
N VAL A 15 19.96 -22.65 3.81
CA VAL A 15 18.74 -21.86 3.99
C VAL A 15 17.99 -21.90 2.66
N ALA A 16 16.88 -22.64 2.61
CA ALA A 16 15.99 -22.65 1.46
C ALA A 16 15.34 -21.26 1.34
N PHE A 17 15.58 -20.57 0.22
CA PHE A 17 14.89 -19.33 -0.11
C PHE A 17 14.32 -19.40 -1.52
N VAL A 18 13.01 -19.18 -1.58
CA VAL A 18 12.19 -19.07 -2.78
C VAL A 18 12.25 -17.62 -3.25
N PHE A 19 12.64 -17.40 -4.49
CA PHE A 19 12.53 -16.10 -5.15
C PHE A 19 11.96 -16.29 -6.56
N PHE A 20 11.09 -15.37 -6.95
CA PHE A 20 10.56 -15.31 -8.30
C PHE A 20 11.53 -14.57 -9.22
N VAL A 21 11.77 -15.13 -10.40
CA VAL A 21 12.32 -14.38 -11.54
C VAL A 21 11.14 -13.97 -12.40
N SER A 22 10.77 -12.69 -12.34
CA SER A 22 10.08 -12.07 -13.47
C SER A 22 11.14 -11.89 -14.55
N SER A 23 10.97 -12.53 -15.71
CA SER A 23 11.91 -12.41 -16.83
C SER A 23 12.08 -10.94 -17.21
N ARG A 24 13.29 -10.38 -17.07
CA ARG A 24 13.57 -9.00 -17.46
C ARG A 24 13.53 -8.83 -18.98
N ALA A 25 12.40 -8.36 -19.46
CA ALA A 25 12.31 -7.16 -20.27
C ALA A 25 11.00 -6.53 -19.78
N GLU A 26 11.01 -5.56 -18.89
CA GLU A 26 11.61 -4.25 -19.08
C GLU A 26 12.38 -3.83 -17.81
N ALA A 27 12.76 -2.57 -17.68
CA ALA A 27 12.93 -1.96 -16.36
C ALA A 27 11.75 -2.40 -15.46
N GLN A 28 11.86 -2.37 -14.13
CA GLN A 28 10.65 -2.31 -13.32
C GLN A 28 9.99 -0.97 -13.68
N THR A 29 9.23 -0.94 -14.77
CA THR A 29 8.31 0.13 -15.11
C THR A 29 7.45 0.20 -13.88
N HIS A 30 7.61 1.29 -13.14
CA HIS A 30 6.68 1.72 -12.11
C HIS A 30 5.29 1.18 -12.43
N THR A 31 4.79 0.22 -11.65
CA THR A 31 3.47 -0.32 -11.92
C THR A 31 2.51 0.83 -11.71
N PRO A 32 1.85 1.32 -12.78
CA PRO A 32 1.12 2.54 -12.65
C PRO A 32 -0.12 2.30 -11.78
N TYR A 33 -0.47 3.29 -10.98
CA TYR A 33 -1.76 3.29 -10.31
C TYR A 33 -2.86 3.42 -11.38
N GLU A 34 -3.80 2.47 -11.38
CA GLU A 34 -5.07 2.68 -12.06
C GLU A 34 -6.01 3.42 -11.13
N ILE A 35 -6.70 4.43 -11.66
CA ILE A 35 -7.74 5.17 -10.96
C ILE A 35 -9.10 4.66 -11.43
N SER A 36 -9.96 4.30 -10.48
CA SER A 36 -11.36 4.01 -10.73
C SER A 36 -12.26 4.80 -9.78
N ILE A 37 -13.49 5.07 -10.20
CA ILE A 37 -14.48 5.79 -9.39
C ILE A 37 -15.75 4.95 -9.34
N ARG A 38 -16.29 4.75 -8.13
CA ARG A 38 -17.57 4.07 -7.92
C ARG A 38 -18.49 4.89 -7.03
N GLN A 39 -19.80 4.73 -7.19
CA GLN A 39 -20.78 5.29 -6.27
C GLN A 39 -20.82 4.45 -5.00
N GLN A 40 -20.79 5.10 -3.84
CA GLN A 40 -20.91 4.49 -2.52
C GLN A 40 -21.30 5.56 -1.50
N THR A 41 -22.34 5.30 -0.72
CA THR A 41 -22.77 6.21 0.33
C THR A 41 -21.65 6.40 1.36
N TYR A 42 -21.35 7.67 1.66
CA TYR A 42 -20.36 8.04 2.66
C TYR A 42 -20.81 7.61 4.06
N GLN A 43 -19.88 7.09 4.86
CA GLN A 43 -20.12 6.74 6.26
C GLN A 43 -19.08 7.45 7.14
N PRO A 44 -19.50 8.41 7.99
CA PRO A 44 -18.57 9.11 8.86
C PRO A 44 -18.05 8.20 9.98
N ILE A 45 -16.87 8.50 10.50
CA ILE A 45 -16.36 7.88 11.74
C ILE A 45 -17.26 8.29 12.92
N PRO A 46 -17.72 7.34 13.77
CA PRO A 46 -17.34 5.93 13.81
C PRO A 46 -18.02 5.07 12.73
N ILE A 47 -17.22 4.36 11.95
CA ILE A 47 -17.68 3.36 10.98
C ILE A 47 -17.97 2.06 11.72
N ALA A 48 -19.17 1.52 11.52
CA ALA A 48 -19.56 0.23 12.04
C ALA A 48 -18.89 -0.90 11.23
N HIS A 49 -17.91 -1.58 11.84
CA HIS A 49 -17.22 -2.71 11.24
C HIS A 49 -16.92 -3.78 12.31
N PRO A 50 -16.95 -5.08 11.97
CA PRO A 50 -16.48 -6.13 12.87
C PRO A 50 -15.08 -5.81 13.39
N GLN A 51 -14.89 -5.83 14.72
CA GLN A 51 -13.59 -5.56 15.35
C GLN A 51 -13.01 -4.17 15.03
N ALA A 52 -13.87 -3.17 14.75
CA ALA A 52 -13.43 -1.78 14.68
C ALA A 52 -12.87 -1.30 16.02
N GLN A 53 -11.72 -0.65 15.99
CA GLN A 53 -11.18 0.05 17.14
C GLN A 53 -11.95 1.35 17.40
N PRO A 54 -11.93 1.89 18.63
CA PRO A 54 -12.48 3.21 18.91
C PRO A 54 -11.83 4.29 18.03
N PRO A 55 -12.59 5.31 17.58
CA PRO A 55 -12.01 6.47 16.91
C PRO A 55 -10.96 7.17 17.77
N VAL A 56 -9.95 7.73 17.12
CA VAL A 56 -8.92 8.57 17.72
C VAL A 56 -9.04 9.97 17.15
N ASP A 57 -9.21 10.97 18.01
CA ASP A 57 -9.16 12.37 17.62
C ASP A 57 -7.72 12.85 17.48
N HIS A 58 -7.47 13.63 16.43
CA HIS A 58 -6.19 14.25 16.14
C HIS A 58 -6.30 15.77 16.23
N THR A 59 -5.24 16.40 16.71
CA THR A 59 -5.17 17.86 16.85
C THR A 59 -3.83 18.32 16.28
N PRO A 60 -3.72 18.43 14.94
CA PRO A 60 -2.56 19.02 14.31
C PRO A 60 -2.27 20.39 14.91
N SER A 61 -0.99 20.70 15.12
CA SER A 61 -0.63 22.00 15.67
C SER A 61 -0.63 23.06 14.57
N LEU A 62 -1.00 24.30 14.90
CA LEU A 62 -0.92 25.43 13.97
C LEU A 62 0.52 25.78 13.52
N VAL A 63 1.54 25.21 14.17
CA VAL A 63 2.95 25.48 13.84
C VAL A 63 3.57 24.39 12.97
N SER A 64 3.10 23.15 13.07
CA SER A 64 3.62 22.01 12.32
C SER A 64 2.62 21.43 11.33
N GLU A 65 1.43 22.03 11.20
CA GLU A 65 0.24 21.71 10.37
C GLU A 65 -0.22 20.25 10.26
N GLY A 66 0.54 19.32 10.85
CA GLY A 66 0.32 17.91 10.82
C GLY A 66 0.80 17.22 12.09
N GLN A 67 0.19 16.07 12.34
CA GLN A 67 0.48 15.20 13.47
C GLN A 67 1.11 13.91 12.97
N ARG A 68 2.28 13.57 13.52
CA ARG A 68 2.93 12.28 13.25
C ARG A 68 2.13 11.14 13.88
N VAL A 69 1.79 10.14 13.08
CA VAL A 69 1.13 8.90 13.51
C VAL A 69 2.00 7.72 13.11
N ARG A 70 2.31 6.85 14.08
CA ARG A 70 3.00 5.58 13.82
C ARG A 70 1.96 4.52 13.47
N ILE A 71 2.22 3.78 12.40
CA ILE A 71 1.38 2.66 11.98
C ILE A 71 2.05 1.37 12.44
N ASP A 72 1.30 0.50 13.10
CA ASP A 72 1.79 -0.77 13.65
C ASP A 72 1.62 -1.94 12.66
N PHE A 73 1.36 -1.62 11.40
CA PHE A 73 1.17 -2.56 10.31
C PHE A 73 1.63 -1.98 8.97
N PRO A 74 1.99 -2.83 7.99
CA PRO A 74 2.52 -2.35 6.73
C PRO A 74 1.43 -1.64 5.93
N ILE A 75 1.64 -0.35 5.63
CA ILE A 75 0.93 0.37 4.58
C ILE A 75 1.91 0.57 3.43
N ARG A 76 1.50 0.21 2.22
CA ARG A 76 2.35 0.32 1.05
C ARG A 76 1.98 1.58 0.27
N PHE A 77 2.96 2.45 0.07
CA PHE A 77 2.81 3.64 -0.75
C PHE A 77 3.83 3.56 -1.88
N PHE A 78 3.34 3.47 -3.12
CA PHE A 78 4.20 3.10 -4.25
C PHE A 78 5.00 1.84 -3.93
N ASP A 79 6.33 1.90 -4.04
CA ASP A 79 7.20 0.74 -3.88
C ASP A 79 7.74 0.56 -2.45
N ALA A 80 7.36 1.42 -1.50
CA ALA A 80 7.85 1.43 -0.13
C ALA A 80 6.75 1.11 0.91
N ASP A 81 7.15 0.48 2.01
CA ASP A 81 6.28 0.29 3.18
C ASP A 81 6.52 1.44 4.16
N GLU A 82 5.45 2.13 4.54
CA GLU A 82 5.50 3.39 5.28
C GLU A 82 5.06 3.17 6.75
N PRO A 83 6.01 3.13 7.71
CA PRO A 83 5.70 2.86 9.12
C PRO A 83 5.17 4.09 9.88
N THR A 84 5.14 5.25 9.21
CA THR A 84 4.77 6.53 9.79
C THR A 84 4.10 7.37 8.71
N ILE A 85 3.04 8.05 9.11
CA ILE A 85 2.39 9.08 8.30
C ILE A 85 2.29 10.38 9.09
N TRP A 86 2.12 11.47 8.37
CA TRP A 86 1.78 12.77 8.91
C TRP A 86 0.41 13.15 8.42
N LEU A 87 -0.53 13.29 9.36
CA LEU A 87 -1.89 13.72 9.06
C LEU A 87 -1.93 15.25 9.12
N THR A 88 -2.28 15.91 8.03
CA THR A 88 -2.35 17.38 7.99
C THR A 88 -3.77 17.87 8.13
N GLN A 89 -3.98 19.09 8.64
CA GLN A 89 -5.30 19.73 8.60
C GLN A 89 -5.76 20.07 7.17
N GLN A 90 -4.79 20.18 6.25
CA GLN A 90 -4.99 20.64 4.88
C GLN A 90 -5.60 19.61 3.93
N GLY A 91 -5.98 18.42 4.42
CA GLY A 91 -6.68 17.42 3.60
C GLY A 91 -5.78 16.46 2.83
N TYR A 92 -4.51 16.34 3.23
CA TYR A 92 -3.56 15.38 2.68
C TYR A 92 -2.73 14.66 3.76
N ILE A 93 -2.14 13.53 3.35
CA ILE A 93 -1.15 12.76 4.12
C ILE A 93 0.22 12.87 3.42
N THR A 94 1.29 12.97 4.21
CA THR A 94 2.69 12.87 3.75
C THR A 94 3.50 11.93 4.67
N PHE A 95 4.73 11.60 4.28
CA PHE A 95 5.55 10.57 4.91
C PHE A 95 6.84 11.10 5.55
N ASP A 96 7.41 12.19 5.04
CA ASP A 96 8.73 12.69 5.47
C ASP A 96 8.68 13.94 6.37
N GLY A 97 7.48 14.41 6.72
CA GLY A 97 7.29 15.55 7.62
C GLY A 97 6.16 16.46 7.15
N ALA A 98 5.62 17.27 8.06
CA ALA A 98 4.61 18.27 7.72
C ALA A 98 4.97 19.68 8.25
N ASN A 99 6.25 19.98 8.45
CA ASN A 99 6.67 21.14 9.26
C ASN A 99 6.51 22.52 8.59
N ASP A 100 5.90 22.58 7.40
CA ASP A 100 5.77 23.80 6.60
C ASP A 100 4.30 24.15 6.38
N TRP A 101 4.02 25.46 6.25
CA TRP A 101 2.68 26.00 5.97
C TRP A 101 2.29 25.76 4.51
N ARG A 102 1.76 24.56 4.21
CA ARG A 102 1.49 24.11 2.85
C ARG A 102 -0.01 24.13 2.59
N PHE A 103 -0.55 25.33 2.46
CA PHE A 103 -1.95 25.61 2.12
C PHE A 103 -2.17 25.96 0.63
N SER A 104 -1.08 26.10 -0.15
CA SER A 104 -1.16 26.50 -1.57
C SER A 104 -1.11 25.29 -2.48
N ASN A 105 -2.17 25.08 -3.26
CA ASN A 105 -2.30 23.96 -4.18
C ASN A 105 -1.33 24.02 -5.37
N HIS A 106 -0.86 22.84 -5.80
CA HIS A 106 -0.10 22.67 -7.04
C HIS A 106 -0.48 21.38 -7.78
N THR A 107 -0.17 21.31 -9.07
CA THR A 107 -0.38 20.11 -9.91
C THR A 107 0.50 18.95 -9.47
N LEU A 108 0.04 17.71 -9.52
CA LEU A 108 0.87 16.53 -9.24
C LEU A 108 1.29 15.83 -10.55
N PRO A 109 2.57 15.43 -10.73
CA PRO A 109 3.67 15.62 -9.80
C PRO A 109 4.18 17.06 -9.77
N ASN A 110 4.78 17.46 -8.64
CA ASN A 110 5.53 18.71 -8.47
C ASN A 110 6.77 18.47 -7.59
N GLY A 111 7.92 19.01 -8.00
CA GLY A 111 9.16 18.99 -7.21
C GLY A 111 9.20 20.02 -6.07
N ASP A 112 8.05 20.61 -5.72
CA ASP A 112 7.89 21.52 -4.60
C ASP A 112 7.19 20.77 -3.46
N ASN A 113 7.74 20.82 -2.24
CA ASN A 113 7.17 20.18 -1.07
C ASN A 113 5.66 20.51 -0.87
N PRO A 114 4.87 19.60 -0.28
CA PRO A 114 5.28 18.40 0.46
C PRO A 114 5.67 17.20 -0.42
N GLU A 115 6.82 16.58 -0.13
CA GLU A 115 7.26 15.36 -0.79
C GLU A 115 6.31 14.20 -0.45
N GLY A 116 5.96 13.38 -1.44
CA GLY A 116 5.23 12.13 -1.22
C GLY A 116 3.86 12.36 -0.58
N MET A 117 2.85 12.60 -1.40
CA MET A 117 1.55 13.06 -0.93
C MET A 117 0.41 12.14 -1.32
N ILE A 118 -0.56 12.03 -0.42
CA ILE A 118 -1.91 11.50 -0.68
C ILE A 118 -2.92 12.61 -0.39
N ALA A 119 -3.39 13.29 -1.43
CA ALA A 119 -4.28 14.44 -1.33
C ALA A 119 -5.70 14.07 -1.78
N ALA A 120 -6.58 13.79 -0.81
CA ALA A 120 -7.99 13.55 -1.09
C ALA A 120 -8.74 14.84 -1.43
N TRP A 121 -8.39 15.94 -0.76
CA TRP A 121 -8.84 17.28 -1.10
C TRP A 121 -7.91 18.29 -0.43
N TRP A 122 -6.73 18.50 -1.01
CA TRP A 122 -5.78 19.45 -0.44
C TRP A 122 -6.23 20.88 -0.75
N ASP A 123 -6.32 21.76 0.26
CA ASP A 123 -6.47 23.24 0.17
C ASP A 123 -6.12 23.88 1.54
N ASP A 124 -6.44 25.17 1.72
CA ASP A 124 -6.38 25.93 2.97
C ASP A 124 -7.58 25.59 3.89
N LEU A 125 -7.50 24.39 4.49
CA LEU A 125 -8.55 23.80 5.29
C LEU A 125 -8.32 23.98 6.80
N ASP A 126 -9.41 23.92 7.57
CA ASP A 126 -9.35 24.00 9.03
C ASP A 126 -10.21 22.91 9.68
N VAL A 127 -9.57 22.12 10.55
CA VAL A 127 -10.21 21.06 11.35
C VAL A 127 -10.30 21.42 12.83
N LEU A 128 -9.79 22.59 13.24
CA LEU A 128 -9.73 23.05 14.63
C LEU A 128 -10.90 23.99 14.98
N GLY A 129 -11.55 24.58 13.97
CA GLY A 129 -12.75 25.39 14.14
C GLY A 129 -13.93 24.61 14.74
N PRO A 130 -14.94 25.29 15.32
CA PRO A 130 -16.08 24.62 15.95
C PRO A 130 -16.79 23.63 15.03
N GLY A 131 -16.82 22.36 15.43
CA GLY A 131 -17.39 21.25 14.67
C GLY A 131 -16.43 20.61 13.66
N GLY A 132 -15.32 21.25 13.31
CA GLY A 132 -14.26 20.60 12.53
C GLY A 132 -13.65 19.44 13.30
N HIS A 133 -13.15 18.43 12.58
CA HIS A 133 -12.36 17.36 13.19
C HIS A 133 -11.44 16.67 12.19
N LEU A 134 -10.37 16.09 12.72
CA LEU A 134 -9.53 15.09 12.06
C LEU A 134 -9.52 13.84 12.94
N LYS A 135 -9.97 12.71 12.39
CA LYS A 135 -10.11 11.46 13.14
C LYS A 135 -9.43 10.31 12.40
N THR A 136 -9.00 9.31 13.15
CA THR A 136 -8.68 8.00 12.59
C THR A 136 -9.48 6.89 13.23
N GLN A 137 -9.64 5.79 12.50
CA GLN A 137 -10.19 4.56 13.00
C GLN A 137 -9.54 3.37 12.30
N ILE A 138 -9.16 2.35 13.07
CA ILE A 138 -8.68 1.07 12.51
C ILE A 138 -9.86 0.11 12.45
N LEU A 139 -10.11 -0.45 11.27
CA LEU A 139 -11.13 -1.47 11.04
C LEU A 139 -10.48 -2.85 10.89
N GLY A 140 -11.14 -3.90 11.40
CA GLY A 140 -10.72 -5.29 11.27
C GLY A 140 -9.54 -5.69 12.18
N THR A 141 -8.94 -6.83 11.89
CA THR A 141 -7.78 -7.38 12.63
C THR A 141 -6.68 -7.83 11.69
N ALA A 142 -5.45 -7.91 12.19
CA ALA A 142 -4.32 -8.40 11.42
C ALA A 142 -4.62 -9.79 10.80
N PRO A 143 -4.17 -10.07 9.57
CA PRO A 143 -3.39 -9.19 8.67
C PRO A 143 -4.26 -8.32 7.74
N ASN A 144 -5.54 -8.12 8.06
CA ASN A 144 -6.54 -7.48 7.20
C ASN A 144 -7.08 -6.16 7.78
N ARG A 145 -6.24 -5.36 8.44
CA ARG A 145 -6.65 -4.05 8.94
C ARG A 145 -6.82 -3.02 7.84
N ILE A 146 -7.62 -1.99 8.13
CA ILE A 146 -7.77 -0.78 7.32
C ILE A 146 -7.59 0.41 8.26
N LEU A 147 -6.70 1.34 7.91
CA LEU A 147 -6.62 2.65 8.54
C LEU A 147 -7.52 3.61 7.77
N VAL A 148 -8.56 4.12 8.44
CA VAL A 148 -9.40 5.21 7.93
C VAL A 148 -8.94 6.50 8.57
N VAL A 149 -8.69 7.52 7.74
CA VAL A 149 -8.44 8.90 8.16
C VAL A 149 -9.58 9.75 7.66
N GLU A 150 -10.24 10.52 8.53
CA GLU A 150 -11.40 11.35 8.21
C GLU A 150 -11.13 12.82 8.50
N TRP A 151 -11.44 13.66 7.52
CA TRP A 151 -11.56 15.10 7.67
C TRP A 151 -13.02 15.53 7.65
N ARG A 152 -13.40 16.31 8.66
CA ARG A 152 -14.52 17.25 8.59
C ARG A 152 -13.92 18.65 8.63
N ALA A 153 -13.66 19.20 7.45
CA ALA A 153 -12.82 20.37 7.28
C ALA A 153 -13.62 21.59 6.83
N GLY A 154 -13.54 22.67 7.60
CA GLY A 154 -14.03 23.99 7.19
C GLY A 154 -12.99 24.72 6.35
N ILE A 155 -13.34 25.94 5.96
CA ILE A 155 -12.39 26.91 5.38
C ILE A 155 -11.71 27.65 6.53
N TRP A 156 -10.40 27.89 6.43
CA TRP A 156 -9.65 28.68 7.40
C TRP A 156 -10.37 29.98 7.78
N LEU A 157 -10.59 30.17 9.09
CA LEU A 157 -11.25 31.34 9.70
C LEU A 157 -12.70 31.62 9.26
N ARG A 158 -13.38 30.69 8.58
CA ARG A 158 -14.74 30.86 8.05
C ARG A 158 -15.61 29.63 8.38
N GLY A 159 -16.01 29.47 9.64
CA GLY A 159 -16.54 28.19 10.13
C GLY A 159 -18.05 28.12 10.45
N THR A 160 -18.83 27.51 9.54
CA THR A 160 -20.01 26.63 9.81
C THR A 160 -20.29 25.61 8.68
N GLN A 161 -19.57 25.68 7.56
CA GLN A 161 -19.69 24.78 6.40
C GLN A 161 -18.48 23.84 6.34
N PHE A 162 -18.66 22.60 5.89
CA PHE A 162 -17.62 21.57 5.94
C PHE A 162 -17.52 20.76 4.65
N ALA A 163 -16.32 20.28 4.35
CA ALA A 163 -16.03 19.20 3.44
C ALA A 163 -15.83 17.92 4.27
N ASN A 164 -16.52 16.84 3.91
CA ASN A 164 -16.41 15.55 4.60
C ASN A 164 -15.77 14.53 3.66
N PHE A 165 -14.58 14.06 3.98
CA PHE A 165 -13.88 13.10 3.15
C PHE A 165 -12.95 12.23 3.97
N GLN A 166 -12.59 11.07 3.41
CA GLN A 166 -11.71 10.11 4.04
C GLN A 166 -10.63 9.61 3.11
N ILE A 167 -9.52 9.17 3.68
CA ILE A 167 -8.53 8.32 3.04
C ILE A 167 -8.54 6.96 3.75
N TRP A 168 -8.64 5.88 2.98
CA TRP A 168 -8.55 4.51 3.49
C TRP A 168 -7.27 3.86 2.98
N LEU A 169 -6.46 3.32 3.90
CA LEU A 169 -5.19 2.65 3.64
C LEU A 169 -5.27 1.20 4.14
N PHE A 170 -4.87 0.24 3.33
CA PHE A 170 -5.13 -1.17 3.57
C PHE A 170 -3.85 -1.90 3.99
N GLU A 171 -3.93 -2.66 5.09
CA GLU A 171 -2.80 -3.45 5.59
C GLU A 171 -2.27 -4.38 4.48
N GLY A 172 -0.96 -4.30 4.23
CA GLY A 172 -0.26 -5.14 3.29
C GLY A 172 -0.62 -4.91 1.82
N SER A 173 -1.30 -3.81 1.46
CA SER A 173 -1.65 -3.51 0.06
C SER A 173 -1.30 -2.07 -0.31
N SER A 174 -1.00 -1.87 -1.60
CA SER A 174 -0.83 -0.54 -2.21
C SER A 174 -2.15 0.15 -2.57
N THR A 175 -3.30 -0.48 -2.31
CA THR A 175 -4.63 0.13 -2.52
C THR A 175 -4.79 1.36 -1.64
N ILE A 176 -5.22 2.48 -2.25
CA ILE A 176 -5.61 3.71 -1.55
C ILE A 176 -7.02 4.09 -2.02
N GLU A 177 -7.90 4.45 -1.10
CA GLU A 177 -9.23 4.96 -1.46
C GLU A 177 -9.52 6.33 -0.87
N PHE A 178 -10.13 7.21 -1.67
CA PHE A 178 -10.71 8.47 -1.22
C PHE A 178 -12.23 8.33 -1.19
N HIS A 179 -12.85 8.57 -0.05
CA HIS A 179 -14.31 8.51 0.11
C HIS A 179 -14.83 9.92 0.33
N TYR A 180 -15.88 10.31 -0.41
CA TYR A 180 -16.40 11.67 -0.38
C TYR A 180 -17.84 11.71 0.13
N GLY A 181 -18.07 12.51 1.17
CA GLY A 181 -19.38 12.82 1.74
C GLY A 181 -19.92 14.16 1.26
N GLU A 182 -20.71 14.82 2.10
CA GLU A 182 -21.27 16.13 1.82
C GLU A 182 -20.18 17.21 1.73
N LEU A 183 -20.32 18.13 0.76
CA LEU A 183 -19.54 19.36 0.65
C LEU A 183 -20.47 20.56 0.77
N ALA A 184 -20.24 21.39 1.79
CA ALA A 184 -21.04 22.58 2.06
C ALA A 184 -20.31 23.91 1.74
N HIS A 185 -19.10 23.86 1.17
CA HIS A 185 -18.33 25.06 0.79
C HIS A 185 -17.57 24.84 -0.53
N SER A 186 -16.91 25.86 -1.06
CA SER A 186 -16.10 25.73 -2.28
C SER A 186 -14.79 26.49 -2.13
N LEU A 187 -13.68 25.78 -2.31
CA LEU A 187 -12.34 26.30 -2.52
C LEU A 187 -11.78 25.70 -3.83
N SER A 188 -10.52 25.99 -4.13
CA SER A 188 -9.73 25.19 -5.07
C SER A 188 -9.50 23.78 -4.50
N ALA A 189 -8.68 22.96 -5.18
CA ALA A 189 -8.04 21.82 -4.57
C ALA A 189 -7.08 21.12 -5.53
N THR A 190 -6.06 20.52 -4.92
CA THR A 190 -5.28 19.43 -5.52
C THR A 190 -5.88 18.10 -5.06
N VAL A 191 -6.18 17.22 -6.02
CA VAL A 191 -6.66 15.85 -5.75
C VAL A 191 -5.79 14.85 -6.51
N GLY A 192 -5.19 13.91 -5.79
CA GLY A 192 -4.31 12.91 -6.36
C GLY A 192 -3.30 12.32 -5.38
N ILE A 193 -2.33 11.59 -5.93
CA ILE A 193 -1.19 11.05 -5.20
C ILE A 193 0.11 11.35 -5.94
N GLU A 194 1.22 11.45 -5.21
CA GLU A 194 2.57 11.66 -5.77
C GLU A 194 3.63 10.88 -4.98
N ASN A 195 4.60 10.29 -5.67
CA ASN A 195 5.67 9.54 -5.02
C ASN A 195 6.62 10.47 -4.25
N LYS A 196 7.37 9.89 -3.30
CA LYS A 196 8.34 10.63 -2.48
C LYS A 196 9.50 11.28 -3.26
N ALA A 197 9.73 10.81 -4.48
CA ALA A 197 10.74 11.37 -5.37
C ALA A 197 10.18 12.46 -6.30
N GLU A 198 8.90 12.81 -6.18
CA GLU A 198 8.24 13.92 -6.90
C GLU A 198 8.35 13.85 -8.43
N THR A 199 8.45 12.62 -8.94
CA THR A 199 8.68 12.32 -10.35
C THR A 199 7.48 11.64 -10.98
N ILE A 200 6.58 11.11 -10.16
CA ILE A 200 5.41 10.36 -10.60
C ILE A 200 4.21 10.74 -9.76
N GLY A 201 3.18 11.28 -10.42
CA GLY A 201 1.94 11.70 -9.80
C GLY A 201 0.72 11.25 -10.60
N TYR A 202 -0.37 11.01 -9.89
CA TYR A 202 -1.66 10.58 -10.44
C TYR A 202 -2.74 11.57 -10.01
N GLN A 203 -3.31 12.26 -10.99
CA GLN A 203 -4.39 13.23 -10.77
C GLN A 203 -5.74 12.57 -11.04
N VAL A 204 -6.76 12.92 -10.25
CA VAL A 204 -8.09 12.30 -10.38
C VAL A 204 -8.94 13.04 -11.43
N PRO A 205 -9.55 12.34 -12.41
CA PRO A 205 -10.41 12.95 -13.42
C PRO A 205 -11.84 13.19 -12.91
N LEU A 206 -11.99 14.06 -11.93
CA LEU A 206 -13.28 14.39 -11.32
C LEU A 206 -14.16 15.22 -12.27
N GLY A 207 -15.44 14.90 -12.39
CA GLY A 207 -16.34 15.58 -13.34
C GLY A 207 -16.03 15.31 -14.82
N GLY A 208 -15.22 14.29 -15.12
CA GLY A 208 -14.88 13.87 -16.49
C GLY A 208 -13.60 14.50 -17.05
N ALA A 209 -12.92 15.35 -16.29
CA ALA A 209 -11.62 15.92 -16.65
C ALA A 209 -10.72 16.05 -15.42
N VAL A 210 -9.42 16.20 -15.64
CA VAL A 210 -8.48 16.48 -14.55
C VAL A 210 -8.61 17.96 -14.16
N CYS A 211 -8.88 18.22 -12.88
CA CYS A 211 -9.13 19.57 -12.37
C CYS A 211 -7.96 20.19 -11.59
N ASN A 212 -6.87 19.47 -11.37
CA ASN A 212 -5.79 19.86 -10.46
C ASN A 212 -4.95 21.04 -11.02
N PRO A 213 -4.62 22.10 -10.24
CA PRO A 213 -4.89 22.32 -8.81
C PRO A 213 -6.16 23.15 -8.53
N SER A 214 -7.05 23.24 -9.52
CA SER A 214 -8.27 24.06 -9.50
C SER A 214 -9.55 23.22 -9.38
N CYS A 215 -9.48 22.06 -8.73
CA CYS A 215 -10.67 21.30 -8.35
C CYS A 215 -11.55 22.21 -7.49
N ASN A 216 -12.87 22.09 -7.58
CA ASN A 216 -13.80 22.98 -6.88
C ASN A 216 -15.11 22.24 -6.64
N ALA A 217 -16.12 22.90 -6.07
CA ALA A 217 -17.37 22.23 -5.73
C ALA A 217 -18.06 21.49 -6.89
N SER A 218 -17.89 21.94 -8.15
CA SER A 218 -18.44 21.22 -9.32
C SER A 218 -17.75 19.88 -9.62
N HIS A 219 -16.53 19.70 -9.12
CA HIS A 219 -15.74 18.47 -9.24
C HIS A 219 -15.93 17.54 -8.04
N TRP A 220 -16.63 17.97 -6.99
CA TRP A 220 -16.77 17.16 -5.77
C TRP A 220 -17.63 15.91 -6.02
N PRO A 221 -17.08 14.69 -5.89
CA PRO A 221 -17.78 13.47 -6.24
C PRO A 221 -18.56 12.94 -5.03
N GLU A 222 -19.55 13.69 -4.54
CA GLU A 222 -20.34 13.30 -3.36
C GLU A 222 -20.87 11.86 -3.48
N ASN A 223 -20.80 11.11 -2.37
CA ASN A 223 -21.17 9.69 -2.30
C ASN A 223 -20.45 8.82 -3.33
N SER A 224 -19.15 9.07 -3.50
CA SER A 224 -18.29 8.28 -4.37
C SER A 224 -17.01 7.87 -3.68
N VAL A 225 -16.39 6.82 -4.22
CA VAL A 225 -15.06 6.36 -3.85
C VAL A 225 -14.15 6.39 -5.06
N VAL A 226 -13.01 7.06 -4.91
CA VAL A 226 -11.90 7.03 -5.87
C VAL A 226 -10.89 6.02 -5.36
N THR A 227 -10.56 5.01 -6.16
CA THR A 227 -9.59 3.97 -5.80
C THR A 227 -8.35 4.08 -6.67
N PHE A 228 -7.18 4.14 -6.04
CA PHE A 228 -5.87 3.97 -6.67
C PHE A 228 -5.41 2.54 -6.42
N ALA A 229 -5.22 1.79 -7.51
CA ALA A 229 -4.76 0.40 -7.45
C ALA A 229 -3.51 0.20 -8.31
N GLN A 230 -2.38 -0.06 -7.66
CA GLN A 230 -1.18 -0.55 -8.35
C GLN A 230 -1.48 -1.93 -8.95
N GLY A 231 -0.78 -2.31 -10.03
CA GLY A 231 -0.83 -3.68 -10.55
C GLY A 231 -0.55 -4.76 -9.49
N PRO A 232 -0.73 -6.05 -9.83
CA PRO A 232 -0.39 -7.12 -8.90
C PRO A 232 1.08 -7.06 -8.47
N ASP A 233 1.34 -7.29 -7.18
CA ASP A 233 2.69 -7.33 -6.58
C ASP A 233 2.74 -8.56 -5.67
N LEU A 234 3.31 -9.67 -6.17
CA LEU A 234 3.40 -10.92 -5.44
C LEU A 234 4.65 -10.95 -4.58
N ARG A 235 4.48 -11.20 -3.28
CA ARG A 235 5.58 -11.30 -2.31
C ARG A 235 5.52 -12.58 -1.52
N THR A 236 6.67 -13.20 -1.33
CA THR A 236 6.81 -14.32 -0.39
C THR A 236 6.97 -13.78 1.02
N THR A 237 6.00 -14.08 1.90
CA THR A 237 6.01 -13.61 3.30
C THR A 237 6.66 -14.61 4.24
N ARG A 238 6.69 -15.90 3.86
CA ARG A 238 7.29 -16.96 4.64
C ARG A 238 7.82 -18.07 3.74
N VAL A 239 8.95 -18.66 4.11
CA VAL A 239 9.48 -19.89 3.50
C VAL A 239 9.80 -20.88 4.62
N SER A 240 9.53 -22.17 4.39
CA SER A 240 9.84 -23.25 5.30
C SER A 240 10.45 -24.44 4.57
N GLY A 241 11.35 -25.14 5.25
CA GLY A 241 12.01 -26.35 4.77
C GLY A 241 12.88 -26.97 5.87
N PRO A 242 13.35 -28.21 5.70
CA PRO A 242 14.22 -28.85 6.67
C PRO A 242 15.59 -28.16 6.74
N MET A 243 16.17 -28.08 7.94
CA MET A 243 17.53 -27.52 8.13
C MET A 243 18.64 -28.41 7.57
N GLU A 244 18.38 -29.72 7.51
CA GLU A 244 19.30 -30.73 6.97
C GLU A 244 18.55 -31.61 5.98
N ALA A 245 19.20 -31.94 4.88
CA ALA A 245 18.64 -32.82 3.87
C ALA A 245 19.75 -33.51 3.07
N PHE A 246 19.42 -34.65 2.46
CA PHE A 246 20.38 -35.50 1.77
C PHE A 246 20.07 -35.57 0.27
N ALA A 247 21.13 -35.56 -0.54
CA ALA A 247 21.04 -35.73 -1.99
C ALA A 247 20.19 -36.94 -2.38
N GLY A 248 19.30 -36.76 -3.37
CA GLY A 248 18.39 -37.79 -3.87
C GLY A 248 17.14 -38.06 -3.02
N LEU A 249 17.04 -37.50 -1.80
CA LEU A 249 15.86 -37.64 -0.94
C LEU A 249 14.86 -36.49 -1.15
N PRO A 250 13.55 -36.76 -1.02
CA PRO A 250 12.52 -35.71 -1.05
C PRO A 250 12.65 -34.79 0.18
N ILE A 251 12.41 -33.50 -0.02
CA ILE A 251 12.42 -32.49 1.04
C ILE A 251 11.08 -31.75 1.10
N PRO A 252 10.35 -31.75 2.22
CA PRO A 252 9.13 -30.95 2.33
C PRO A 252 9.51 -29.47 2.40
N ILE A 253 8.95 -28.66 1.50
CA ILE A 253 9.18 -27.22 1.45
C ILE A 253 7.85 -26.50 1.27
N SER A 254 7.73 -25.32 1.86
CA SER A 254 6.57 -24.46 1.66
C SER A 254 6.94 -22.99 1.57
N ALA A 255 6.08 -22.22 0.92
CA ALA A 255 6.18 -20.77 0.83
C ALA A 255 4.79 -20.15 0.95
N GLU A 256 4.63 -19.15 1.81
CA GLU A 256 3.44 -18.31 1.82
C GLU A 256 3.66 -17.15 0.84
N VAL A 257 2.74 -17.01 -0.11
CA VAL A 257 2.77 -15.97 -1.15
C VAL A 257 1.55 -15.09 -0.96
N ALA A 258 1.77 -13.79 -0.84
CA ALA A 258 0.73 -12.77 -0.69
C ALA A 258 0.72 -11.83 -1.90
N ASN A 259 -0.47 -11.35 -2.29
CA ASN A 259 -0.59 -10.26 -3.25
C ASN A 259 -0.72 -8.93 -2.51
N VAL A 260 0.38 -8.17 -2.49
CA VAL A 260 0.45 -6.84 -1.88
C VAL A 260 0.13 -5.70 -2.87
N GLY A 261 -0.22 -6.05 -4.10
CA GLY A 261 -0.68 -5.11 -5.12
C GLY A 261 -2.10 -4.61 -4.85
N GLY A 262 -2.58 -3.74 -5.74
CA GLY A 262 -3.96 -3.26 -5.76
C GLY A 262 -4.86 -3.99 -6.76
N LYS A 263 -4.30 -4.89 -7.58
CA LYS A 263 -5.04 -5.66 -8.58
C LYS A 263 -4.83 -7.17 -8.43
N PRO A 264 -5.76 -7.99 -8.95
CA PRO A 264 -5.61 -9.44 -8.92
C PRO A 264 -4.34 -9.91 -9.65
N ALA A 265 -3.62 -10.83 -9.03
CA ALA A 265 -2.57 -11.59 -9.68
C ALA A 265 -3.21 -12.86 -10.27
N MET A 266 -3.09 -13.05 -11.57
CA MET A 266 -3.72 -14.17 -12.29
C MET A 266 -2.65 -15.10 -12.84
N ASP A 267 -2.95 -16.41 -12.87
CA ASP A 267 -2.20 -17.43 -13.59
C ASP A 267 -0.68 -17.43 -13.34
N PHE A 268 -0.27 -17.25 -12.09
CA PHE A 268 1.15 -17.23 -11.71
C PHE A 268 1.64 -18.61 -11.24
N THR A 269 2.93 -18.86 -11.43
CA THR A 269 3.62 -20.10 -11.01
C THR A 269 4.59 -19.82 -9.88
N VAL A 270 4.67 -20.71 -8.89
CA VAL A 270 5.68 -20.66 -7.83
C VAL A 270 6.82 -21.62 -8.13
N ARG A 271 8.07 -21.14 -8.00
CA ARG A 271 9.27 -21.94 -8.26
C ARG A 271 10.17 -21.97 -7.04
N PHE A 272 10.54 -23.17 -6.60
CA PHE A 272 11.47 -23.34 -5.49
C PHE A 272 12.89 -23.52 -6.02
N TYR A 273 13.83 -22.80 -5.43
CA TYR A 273 15.26 -22.88 -5.74
C TYR A 273 16.05 -23.21 -4.48
N VAL A 274 17.20 -23.86 -4.66
CA VAL A 274 18.28 -23.92 -3.67
C VAL A 274 19.44 -23.07 -4.17
N SER A 275 20.04 -22.26 -3.29
CA SER A 275 21.13 -21.36 -3.64
C SER A 275 22.21 -21.38 -2.56
N PRO A 276 23.52 -21.33 -2.89
CA PRO A 276 24.58 -21.16 -1.91
C PRO A 276 24.64 -19.73 -1.36
N THR A 277 23.95 -18.78 -2.01
CA THR A 277 23.89 -17.36 -1.64
C THR A 277 22.46 -16.96 -1.26
N ARG A 278 22.33 -15.79 -0.63
CA ARG A 278 21.01 -15.21 -0.28
C ARG A 278 20.22 -14.70 -1.48
N GLU A 279 20.87 -14.57 -2.62
CA GLU A 279 20.28 -14.15 -3.89
C GLU A 279 20.34 -15.32 -4.88
N LEU A 280 19.39 -15.34 -5.82
CA LEU A 280 19.48 -16.24 -6.96
C LEU A 280 20.63 -15.79 -7.86
N GLY A 281 21.42 -16.76 -8.30
CA GLY A 281 22.58 -16.51 -9.14
C GLY A 281 22.91 -17.72 -10.01
N PRO A 282 24.04 -17.69 -10.71
CA PRO A 282 24.46 -18.76 -11.61
C PRO A 282 24.63 -20.14 -10.95
N GLN A 283 24.74 -20.16 -9.61
CA GLN A 283 24.87 -21.39 -8.82
C GLN A 283 23.55 -21.86 -8.18
N SER A 284 22.45 -21.15 -8.41
CA SER A 284 21.14 -21.57 -7.93
C SER A 284 20.58 -22.71 -8.78
N ILE A 285 19.96 -23.68 -8.13
CA ILE A 285 19.37 -24.86 -8.77
C ILE A 285 17.87 -24.84 -8.52
N GLU A 286 17.08 -24.92 -9.59
CA GLU A 286 15.64 -25.10 -9.48
C GLU A 286 15.32 -26.49 -8.96
N LEU A 287 14.48 -26.56 -7.92
CA LEU A 287 14.04 -27.81 -7.32
C LEU A 287 12.72 -28.29 -7.93
N VAL A 288 11.77 -27.37 -8.11
CA VAL A 288 10.43 -27.64 -8.64
C VAL A 288 9.75 -26.34 -9.06
N THR A 289 8.97 -26.43 -10.15
CA THR A 289 7.99 -25.43 -10.55
C THR A 289 6.59 -26.00 -10.29
N LEU A 290 5.73 -25.20 -9.65
CA LEU A 290 4.32 -25.51 -9.39
C LEU A 290 3.46 -24.82 -10.46
N ASP A 291 3.25 -25.49 -11.59
CA ASP A 291 2.52 -24.99 -12.77
C ASP A 291 1.28 -25.84 -13.15
N GLY A 292 1.05 -26.96 -12.45
CA GLY A 292 -0.07 -27.87 -12.72
C GLY A 292 -1.45 -27.35 -12.31
N ASP A 293 -1.50 -26.45 -11.32
CA ASP A 293 -2.71 -25.76 -10.85
C ASP A 293 -2.38 -24.26 -10.78
N LEU A 294 -2.55 -23.54 -11.89
CA LEU A 294 -2.38 -22.09 -11.92
C LEU A 294 -3.42 -21.44 -10.99
N ARG A 295 -2.95 -20.60 -10.07
CA ARG A 295 -3.79 -19.94 -9.06
C ARG A 295 -3.80 -18.44 -9.27
N SER A 296 -4.81 -17.82 -8.67
CA SER A 296 -4.96 -16.38 -8.63
C SER A 296 -5.03 -15.92 -7.19
N LEU A 297 -4.50 -14.74 -6.90
CA LEU A 297 -4.61 -14.09 -5.60
C LEU A 297 -5.22 -12.70 -5.76
N GLN A 298 -6.33 -12.46 -5.08
CA GLN A 298 -6.89 -11.11 -4.98
C GLN A 298 -5.96 -10.23 -4.13
N PRO A 299 -6.05 -8.89 -4.26
CA PRO A 299 -5.35 -7.99 -3.35
C PRO A 299 -5.60 -8.36 -1.88
N ARG A 300 -4.53 -8.36 -1.06
CA ARG A 300 -4.54 -8.70 0.38
C ARG A 300 -4.76 -10.18 0.71
N GLU A 301 -4.90 -11.05 -0.29
CA GLU A 301 -4.91 -12.50 -0.05
C GLU A 301 -3.50 -13.06 0.02
N SER A 302 -3.35 -14.12 0.81
CA SER A 302 -2.16 -14.98 0.83
C SER A 302 -2.54 -16.44 0.74
N GLU A 303 -1.63 -17.24 0.21
CA GLU A 303 -1.78 -18.68 0.10
C GLU A 303 -0.44 -19.40 0.34
N VAL A 304 -0.52 -20.57 0.96
CA VAL A 304 0.64 -21.45 1.18
C VAL A 304 0.77 -22.41 0.01
N TRP A 305 1.96 -22.42 -0.58
CA TRP A 305 2.39 -23.31 -1.64
C TRP A 305 3.33 -24.35 -1.05
N GLU A 306 3.08 -25.62 -1.31
CA GLU A 306 3.85 -26.73 -0.74
C GLU A 306 4.37 -27.66 -1.84
N ALA A 307 5.56 -28.21 -1.62
CA ALA A 307 6.15 -29.18 -2.51
C ALA A 307 7.03 -30.18 -1.76
N SER A 308 7.39 -31.28 -2.42
CA SER A 308 8.35 -32.25 -1.89
C SER A 308 9.33 -32.73 -2.96
N PRO A 309 10.14 -31.83 -3.56
CA PRO A 309 11.10 -32.19 -4.60
C PRO A 309 12.23 -33.06 -4.04
N ARG A 310 12.84 -33.88 -4.89
CA ARG A 310 14.08 -34.58 -4.55
C ARG A 310 15.27 -33.66 -4.71
N LEU A 311 16.17 -33.65 -3.74
CA LEU A 311 17.40 -32.88 -3.87
C LEU A 311 18.29 -33.43 -5.00
N PRO A 312 18.90 -32.53 -5.80
CA PRO A 312 19.90 -32.92 -6.80
C PRO A 312 21.06 -33.73 -6.18
N ILE A 313 21.65 -34.62 -7.00
CA ILE A 313 22.84 -35.42 -6.65
C ILE A 313 24.10 -34.75 -7.19
#